data_AF-A0A2N1Z7R2-F1
#
_entry.id   AF-A0A2N1Z7R2-F1
#
_cell.length_a   1.000
_cell.length_b   1.000
_cell.length_c   1.000
_cell.angle_alpha   90.00
_cell.angle_beta   90.00
_cell.angle_gamma   90.00
#
_symmetry.space_group_name_H-M   'P 1'
#
loop_
_entity.id
_entity.type
_entity.pdbx_description
1 polymer ?
#
loop_
_entity_poly.entity_id
_entity_poly.type
_entity_poly.pdbx_seq_one_letter_code
_entity_poly.pdbx_strand_id
1 'polypeptide(L)'
;MRTYKIKVTYARKGSEKKEIELECNEYPVASIVDSFVIEEIMTREEPTLVSIYPLIKSVPRGAVATRMPTNKELMELHEISDLVYEIDQRLFCVTT
;
A
#
# COMPACT_ATOMS: atom_id res chain seq x y z
N MET A 1 21.20 9.33 -4.19
CA MET A 1 19.84 8.91 -3.76
C MET A 1 19.99 7.61 -3.00
N ARG A 2 19.29 7.43 -1.87
CA ARG A 2 19.30 6.19 -1.10
C ARG A 2 18.07 5.39 -1.48
N THR A 3 18.25 4.18 -1.96
CA THR A 3 17.16 3.24 -2.26
C THR A 3 16.86 2.43 -1.01
N TYR A 4 15.59 2.38 -0.63
CA TYR A 4 15.10 1.57 0.47
C TYR A 4 14.46 0.31 -0.10
N LYS A 5 14.81 -0.82 0.50
CA LYS A 5 14.19 -2.11 0.20
C LYS A 5 13.10 -2.36 1.23
N ILE A 6 11.92 -2.70 0.73
CA ILE A 6 10.75 -3.00 1.55
C ILE A 6 10.41 -4.47 1.32
N LYS A 7 10.57 -5.29 2.35
CA LYS A 7 10.10 -6.68 2.31
C LYS A 7 8.66 -6.69 2.80
N VAL A 8 7.73 -7.15 1.97
CA VAL A 8 6.29 -7.14 2.27
C VAL A 8 5.79 -8.57 2.32
N THR A 9 5.04 -8.89 3.37
CA THR A 9 4.30 -10.13 3.52
C THR A 9 2.83 -9.79 3.72
N TYR A 10 1.95 -10.33 2.88
CA TYR A 10 0.52 -10.09 3.00
C TYR A 10 -0.29 -11.36 2.80
N ALA A 11 -1.53 -11.36 3.31
CA ALA A 11 -2.51 -12.41 3.07
C ALA A 11 -3.83 -11.78 2.62
N ARG A 12 -4.52 -12.42 1.68
CA ARG A 12 -5.92 -12.11 1.35
C ARG A 12 -6.84 -13.09 2.06
N LYS A 13 -8.08 -12.69 2.33
CA LYS A 13 -9.09 -13.57 2.94
C LYS A 13 -9.21 -14.87 2.13
N GLY A 14 -8.99 -16.00 2.79
CA GLY A 14 -9.08 -17.33 2.16
C GLY A 14 -7.90 -17.69 1.23
N SER A 15 -6.83 -16.90 1.20
CA SER A 15 -5.63 -17.15 0.38
C SER A 15 -4.40 -17.44 1.25
N GLU A 16 -3.40 -18.08 0.64
CA GLU A 16 -2.09 -18.27 1.28
C GLU A 16 -1.32 -16.94 1.40
N LYS A 17 -0.38 -16.89 2.34
CA LYS A 17 0.53 -15.76 2.52
C LYS A 17 1.45 -15.61 1.31
N LYS A 18 1.65 -14.37 0.87
CA LYS A 18 2.53 -14.00 -0.23
C LYS A 18 3.63 -13.06 0.26
N GLU A 19 4.80 -13.17 -0.35
CA GLU A 19 5.93 -12.27 -0.12
C GLU A 19 6.31 -11.54 -1.40
N ILE A 20 6.53 -10.23 -1.30
CA ILE A 20 7.03 -9.39 -2.38
C ILE A 20 8.12 -8.45 -1.86
N GLU A 21 9.06 -8.10 -2.74
CA GLU A 21 10.03 -7.05 -2.48
C GLU A 21 9.71 -5.81 -3.32
N LEU A 22 9.70 -4.65 -2.66
CA LEU A 22 9.53 -3.34 -3.27
C LEU A 22 10.79 -2.50 -3.06
N GLU A 23 11.06 -1.59 -4.00
CA GLU A 23 12.15 -0.62 -3.89
C GLU A 23 11.59 0.79 -4.03
N CYS A 24 11.96 1.69 -3.11
CA CYS A 24 11.60 3.09 -3.21
C CYS A 24 12.84 3.98 -3.07
N ASN A 25 12.89 5.06 -3.85
CA ASN A 25 14.03 5.98 -3.89
C ASN A 25 13.93 7.15 -2.90
N GLU A 26 12.81 7.24 -2.17
CA GLU A 26 12.54 8.24 -1.13
C GLU A 26 12.10 7.52 0.15
N TYR A 27 12.56 7.97 1.33
CA TYR A 27 12.13 7.36 2.59
C TYR A 27 10.65 7.67 2.77
N PRO A 28 9.75 6.66 2.74
CA PRO A 28 8.34 6.96 2.81
C PRO A 28 8.04 7.31 4.27
N VAL A 29 7.40 8.47 4.49
CA VAL A 29 6.82 8.80 5.80
C VAL A 29 5.83 7.69 6.14
N ALA A 30 5.82 7.17 7.37
CA ALA A 30 5.04 5.97 7.76
C ALA A 30 3.59 5.97 7.23
N SER A 31 2.91 7.13 7.21
CA SER A 31 1.55 7.29 6.68
C SER A 31 1.41 7.09 5.17
N ILE A 32 2.49 7.25 4.40
CA ILE A 32 2.56 7.10 2.94
C ILE A 32 3.07 5.70 2.57
N VAL A 33 3.87 5.06 3.43
CA VAL A 33 4.42 3.71 3.21
C VAL A 33 3.30 2.70 3.00
N ASP A 34 2.32 2.68 3.91
CA ASP A 34 1.23 1.70 3.88
C ASP A 34 0.45 1.80 2.56
N SER A 35 0.08 3.01 2.15
CA SER A 35 -0.68 3.23 0.91
C SER A 35 0.14 2.86 -0.32
N PHE A 36 1.44 3.17 -0.34
CA PHE A 36 2.36 2.76 -1.38
C PHE A 36 2.49 1.23 -1.47
N VAL A 37 2.65 0.56 -0.33
CA VAL A 37 2.78 -0.90 -0.27
C VAL A 37 1.50 -1.58 -0.76
N ILE A 38 0.33 -1.11 -0.32
CA ILE A 38 -0.96 -1.66 -0.76
C ILE A 38 -1.15 -1.45 -2.27
N GLU A 39 -0.80 -0.29 -2.80
CA GLU A 39 -0.91 -0.02 -4.24
C GLU A 39 0.04 -0.88 -5.08
N GLU A 40 1.27 -1.11 -4.62
CA GLU A 40 2.22 -1.98 -5.31
C GLU A 40 1.79 -3.46 -5.29
N ILE A 41 1.19 -3.92 -4.19
CA ILE A 41 0.53 -5.24 -4.14
C ILE A 41 -0.53 -5.31 -5.24
N MET A 42 -1.43 -4.33 -5.28
CA MET A 42 -2.54 -4.32 -6.23
C MET A 42 -2.08 -4.22 -7.67
N THR A 43 -1.10 -3.37 -7.96
CA THR A 43 -0.55 -3.21 -9.30
C THR A 43 0.08 -4.50 -9.82
N ARG A 44 0.71 -5.30 -8.93
CA ARG A 44 1.33 -6.58 -9.31
C ARG A 44 0.32 -7.71 -9.50
N GLU A 45 -0.72 -7.77 -8.67
CA GLU A 45 -1.75 -8.82 -8.78
C GLU A 45 -2.79 -8.51 -9.87
N GLU A 46 -3.17 -7.24 -9.97
CA GLU A 46 -4.24 -6.75 -10.83
C GLU A 46 -3.73 -5.52 -11.62
N PRO A 47 -2.86 -5.70 -12.62
CA PRO A 47 -2.24 -4.58 -13.36
C PRO A 47 -3.24 -3.71 -14.15
N THR A 48 -4.47 -4.20 -14.34
CA THR A 48 -5.58 -3.46 -14.94
C THR A 48 -6.33 -2.57 -13.95
N LEU A 49 -6.06 -2.71 -12.65
CA LEU A 49 -6.65 -1.86 -11.62
C LEU A 49 -6.06 -0.46 -11.77
N VAL A 50 -6.92 0.53 -12.02
CA VAL A 50 -6.50 1.93 -12.12
C VAL A 50 -5.86 2.30 -10.78
N SER A 51 -4.58 2.66 -10.81
CA SER A 51 -3.83 3.17 -9.66
C SER A 51 -4.72 4.15 -8.88
N ILE A 52 -4.78 3.96 -7.57
CA ILE A 52 -5.63 4.75 -6.67
C ILE A 52 -5.03 6.15 -6.52
N TYR A 53 -3.73 6.30 -6.79
CA TYR A 53 -2.98 7.56 -6.73
C TYR A 53 -3.36 8.61 -7.80
N PRO A 54 -3.63 8.29 -9.08
CA PRO A 54 -4.23 9.22 -10.01
C PRO A 54 -5.54 9.80 -9.47
N LEU A 55 -6.41 9.01 -8.82
CA LEU A 55 -7.63 9.52 -8.18
C LEU A 55 -7.32 10.45 -7.00
N ILE A 56 -6.19 10.25 -6.30
CA ILE A 56 -5.67 11.13 -5.24
C ILE A 56 -5.08 12.44 -5.84
N LYS A 57 -4.40 12.37 -6.99
CA LYS A 57 -3.78 13.54 -7.66
C LYS A 57 -4.73 14.30 -8.59
N SER A 58 -5.78 13.66 -9.09
CA SER A 58 -6.73 14.21 -10.06
C SER A 58 -7.94 14.87 -9.39
N VAL A 59 -7.98 14.94 -8.05
CA VAL A 59 -8.99 15.73 -7.34
C VAL A 59 -8.81 17.19 -7.76
N PRO A 60 -9.77 17.80 -8.48
CA PRO A 60 -9.71 19.22 -8.81
C PRO A 60 -9.51 20.05 -7.53
N ARG A 61 -8.70 21.12 -7.57
CA ARG A 61 -8.65 22.11 -6.49
C ARG A 61 -10.08 22.66 -6.27
N GLY A 62 -10.80 22.13 -5.28
CA GLY A 62 -12.20 22.49 -5.00
C GLY A 62 -13.21 21.33 -5.06
N ALA A 63 -12.85 20.15 -5.56
CA ALA A 63 -13.64 18.95 -5.34
C ALA A 63 -13.33 18.44 -3.92
N VAL A 64 -14.35 18.37 -3.08
CA VAL A 64 -14.19 17.84 -1.72
C VAL A 64 -14.10 16.31 -1.83
N ALA A 65 -12.89 15.78 -1.98
CA ALA A 65 -12.64 14.44 -1.47
C ALA A 65 -12.74 14.55 0.05
N THR A 66 -13.89 14.20 0.63
CA THR A 66 -14.22 14.46 2.04
C THR A 66 -13.26 13.78 3.01
N ARG A 67 -12.58 12.71 2.59
CA ARG A 67 -11.36 12.18 3.22
C ARG A 67 -10.59 11.29 2.26
N MET A 68 -9.28 11.15 2.49
CA MET A 68 -8.52 10.04 1.94
C MET A 68 -8.98 8.73 2.58
N PRO A 69 -9.11 7.63 1.82
CA PRO A 69 -9.33 6.32 2.42
C PRO A 69 -8.13 5.96 3.30
N THR A 70 -8.42 5.46 4.50
CA THR A 70 -7.43 4.95 5.44
C THR A 70 -6.82 3.65 4.92
N ASN A 71 -5.63 3.29 5.40
CA ASN A 71 -4.98 2.03 5.02
C ASN A 71 -5.86 0.81 5.33
N LYS A 72 -6.66 0.88 6.39
CA LYS A 72 -7.65 -0.13 6.72
C LYS A 72 -8.75 -0.26 5.66
N GLU A 73 -9.31 0.85 5.19
CA GLU A 73 -10.31 0.86 4.12
C GLU A 73 -9.75 0.32 2.80
N LEU A 74 -8.48 0.61 2.49
CA LEU A 74 -7.79 0.06 1.33
C LEU A 74 -7.57 -1.46 1.47
N MET A 75 -7.15 -1.93 2.65
CA MET A 75 -7.01 -3.36 2.91
C MET A 75 -8.34 -4.10 2.83
N GLU A 76 -9.42 -3.53 3.37
CA GLU A 76 -10.77 -4.10 3.26
C GLU A 76 -11.26 -4.16 1.81
N LEU A 77 -11.04 -3.09 1.03
CA LEU A 77 -11.40 -3.03 -0.39
C LEU A 77 -10.72 -4.14 -1.21
N HIS A 78 -9.48 -4.48 -0.86
CA HIS A 78 -8.66 -5.46 -1.56
C HIS A 78 -8.66 -6.85 -0.89
N GLU A 79 -9.49 -7.03 0.12
CA GLU A 79 -9.59 -8.26 0.92
C GLU A 79 -8.26 -8.70 1.57
N ILE A 80 -7.34 -7.76 1.81
CA ILE A 80 -6.09 -8.01 2.52
C ILE A 80 -6.41 -8.13 4.01
N SER A 81 -6.21 -9.32 4.58
CA SER A 81 -6.47 -9.57 6.01
C SER A 81 -5.31 -9.13 6.88
N ASP A 82 -4.09 -9.35 6.40
CA ASP A 82 -2.84 -9.11 7.11
C ASP A 82 -1.84 -8.45 6.19
N LEU A 83 -1.20 -7.38 6.66
CA LEU A 83 -0.10 -6.72 5.98
C LEU A 83 1.05 -6.51 6.96
N VAL A 84 2.20 -7.10 6.65
CA VAL A 84 3.45 -6.90 7.38
C VAL A 84 4.49 -6.41 6.39
N TYR A 85 5.24 -5.39 6.75
CA TYR A 85 6.37 -4.98 5.94
C TYR A 85 7.57 -4.53 6.78
N GLU A 86 8.76 -4.71 6.22
CA GLU A 86 10.03 -4.38 6.86
C GLU A 86 10.79 -3.35 6.03
N ILE A 87 11.23 -2.26 6.66
CA ILE A 87 12.09 -1.22 6.05
C ILE A 87 13.18 -0.85 7.04
N ASP A 88 14.45 -0.88 6.60
CA ASP A 88 15.61 -0.56 7.46
C ASP A 88 15.57 -1.31 8.81
N GLN A 89 15.25 -2.61 8.78
CA GLN A 89 15.13 -3.49 9.98
C GLN A 89 13.99 -3.13 10.95
N ARG A 90 13.08 -2.24 10.55
CA ARG A 90 11.87 -1.91 11.30
C ARG A 90 10.69 -2.64 10.70
N LEU A 91 10.01 -3.41 11.54
CA LEU A 91 8.79 -4.14 11.20
C LEU A 91 7.56 -3.29 11.48
N PHE A 92 6.66 -3.25 10.51
CA PHE A 92 5.36 -2.60 10.59
C PHE A 92 4.29 -3.66 10.32
N CYS A 93 3.21 -3.60 11.09
CA CYS A 93 2.11 -4.55 11.01
C CYS A 93 0.79 -3.77 10.97
N VAL A 94 0.00 -4.02 9.94
CA VAL A 94 -1.34 -3.49 9.76
C VAL A 94 -2.29 -4.69 9.70
N THR A 95 -3.26 -4.71 10.60
CA THR A 95 -4.29 -5.74 10.69
C THR A 95 -5.66 -5.08 10.62
N THR A 96 -6.63 -5.76 10.02
CA THR A 96 -8.02 -5.28 9.87
C THR A 96 -8.90 -5.71 11.04
#